data_AF-W1YGU8-F1
#
_entry.id   AF-W1YGU8-F1
#
_cell.length_a   1.000
_cell.length_b   1.000
_cell.length_c   1.000
_cell.angle_alpha   90.00
_cell.angle_beta   90.00
_cell.angle_gamma   90.00
#
_symmetry.space_group_name_H-M   'P 1'
#
loop_
_entity.id
_entity.type
_entity.pdbx_description
1 polymer ?
#
loop_
_entity_poly.entity_id
_entity_poly.type
_entity_poly.pdbx_seq_one_letter_code
_entity_poly.pdbx_strand_id
1 'polypeptide(L)' 'VTSSPKRIYRKGNPLTGAEKQRISVSRKKGTHKAINVFIQSELKDDLTQLCKDSGLTQKEMIEHWILKSAT' A
#
# COMPACT_ATOMS: atom_id res chain seq x y z
N VAL A 1 -0.89 -40.26 -8.41
CA VAL A 1 0.08 -39.15 -8.47
C VAL A 1 0.07 -38.61 -9.89
N THR A 2 -0.65 -37.52 -10.16
CA THR A 2 -0.65 -36.90 -11.49
C THR A 2 0.38 -35.77 -11.47
N SER A 3 1.54 -36.01 -12.07
CA SER A 3 2.59 -35.01 -12.21
C SER A 3 2.13 -33.95 -13.21
N SER A 4 1.70 -32.79 -12.72
CA SER A 4 1.43 -31.64 -13.59
C SER A 4 2.71 -31.29 -14.39
N PRO A 5 2.64 -31.14 -15.72
CA PRO A 5 3.82 -30.90 -16.53
C PRO A 5 4.54 -29.60 -16.14
N LYS A 6 5.87 -29.66 -16.09
CA LYS A 6 6.74 -28.57 -15.65
C LYS A 6 6.49 -27.34 -16.54
N ARG A 7 6.09 -26.22 -15.94
CA ARG A 7 5.79 -24.97 -16.67
C ARG A 7 7.00 -24.55 -17.50
N ILE A 8 6.80 -24.40 -18.81
CA ILE A 8 7.83 -23.99 -19.76
C ILE A 8 8.37 -22.61 -19.34
N TYR A 9 9.69 -22.50 -19.17
CA TYR A 9 10.32 -21.24 -18.78
C TYR A 9 10.12 -20.20 -19.90
N ARG A 10 9.22 -19.25 -19.69
CA ARG A 10 9.06 -18.10 -20.58
C ARG A 10 10.17 -17.12 -20.26
N LYS A 11 11.28 -17.20 -21.00
CA LYS A 11 12.35 -16.19 -20.98
C LYS A 11 11.86 -14.92 -21.69
N GLY A 12 10.80 -14.31 -21.14
CA GLY A 12 10.40 -12.96 -21.52
C GLY A 12 11.39 -11.94 -20.94
N ASN A 13 11.39 -10.73 -21.48
CA ASN A 13 12.13 -9.63 -20.88
C ASN A 13 11.53 -9.37 -19.48
N PRO A 14 12.26 -9.66 -18.38
CA PRO A 14 11.72 -9.45 -17.06
C PRO A 14 11.48 -7.95 -16.89
N LEU A 15 10.25 -7.58 -16.51
CA LEU A 15 9.95 -6.20 -16.15
C LEU A 15 10.98 -5.72 -15.13
N THR A 16 11.60 -4.58 -15.42
CA THR A 16 12.52 -3.91 -14.53
C THR A 16 11.80 -3.56 -13.22
N GLY A 17 12.55 -3.41 -12.12
CA GLY A 17 11.96 -3.03 -10.83
C GLY A 17 11.07 -1.78 -10.92
N ALA A 18 11.48 -0.81 -11.75
CA ALA A 18 10.74 0.41 -12.02
C ALA A 18 9.41 0.17 -12.76
N GLU A 19 9.35 -0.76 -13.72
CA GLU A 19 8.09 -1.09 -14.41
C GLU A 19 7.11 -1.81 -13.48
N LYS A 20 7.61 -2.74 -12.65
CA LYS A 20 6.78 -3.41 -11.63
C LYS A 20 6.19 -2.40 -10.63
N GLN A 21 7.00 -1.43 -10.20
CA GLN A 21 6.55 -0.37 -9.31
C GLN A 21 5.50 0.52 -9.99
N ARG A 22 5.72 0.95 -11.23
CA ARG A 22 4.77 1.74 -12.02
C ARG A 22 3.42 1.03 -12.18
N ILE A 23 3.43 -0.26 -12.48
CA ILE A 23 2.19 -1.06 -12.61
C ILE A 23 1.46 -1.16 -11.26
N SER A 24 2.18 -1.38 -10.16
CA SER A 24 1.59 -1.41 -8.81
C SER A 24 0.94 -0.08 -8.43
N VAL A 25 1.62 1.04 -8.70
CA VAL A 25 1.08 2.40 -8.49
C VAL A 25 -0.14 2.64 -9.39
N SER A 26 -0.07 2.25 -10.66
CA SER A 26 -1.18 2.41 -11.61
C SER A 26 -2.42 1.62 -11.19
N ARG A 27 -2.26 0.41 -10.64
CA ARG A 27 -3.37 -0.38 -10.08
C ARG A 27 -4.01 0.30 -8.87
N LYS A 28 -3.20 0.90 -7.98
CA LYS A 28 -3.68 1.61 -6.79
C LYS A 28 -4.37 2.93 -7.11
N LYS A 29 -3.95 3.61 -8.18
CA LYS A 29 -4.51 4.91 -8.64
C LYS A 29 -5.99 4.83 -9.04
N GLY A 30 -6.49 3.65 -9.42
CA GLY A 30 -7.90 3.46 -9.78
C GLY A 30 -8.85 3.52 -8.58
N THR A 31 -8.39 3.15 -7.39
CA THR A 31 -9.23 3.03 -6.19
C THR A 31 -8.85 3.99 -5.07
N HIS A 32 -7.60 4.46 -5.04
CA HIS A 32 -7.08 5.32 -3.98
C HIS A 32 -6.38 6.55 -4.59
N LYS A 33 -6.61 7.72 -4.00
CA LYS A 33 -5.84 8.93 -4.30
C LYS A 33 -4.70 9.06 -3.30
N ALA A 34 -3.51 9.41 -3.78
CA ALA A 34 -2.37 9.67 -2.91
C ALA A 34 -2.52 11.04 -2.25
N ILE A 35 -2.32 11.10 -0.93
CA ILE A 35 -2.29 12.35 -0.17
C ILE A 35 -0.85 12.53 0.31
N ASN A 36 -0.22 13.66 -0.05
CA ASN A 36 1.08 14.05 0.48
C ASN A 36 0.86 15.14 1.53
N VAL A 37 1.11 14.83 2.80
CA VAL A 37 0.85 15.74 3.93
C VAL A 37 2.13 15.91 4.73
N PHE A 38 2.43 17.15 5.08
CA PHE A 38 3.48 17.50 6.03
C PHE A 38 2.81 17.84 7.36
N ILE A 39 3.25 17.18 8.42
CA ILE A 39 2.77 17.37 9.79
C ILE A 39 3.98 17.65 10.66
N GLN A 40 3.78 18.31 11.80
CA GLN A 40 4.81 18.44 12.83
C GLN A 40 5.36 17.06 13.23
N SER A 41 6.67 17.01 13.50
CA SER A 41 7.38 15.77 13.83
C SER A 41 6.78 15.07 15.05
N GLU A 42 6.44 15.83 16.08
CA GLU A 42 5.91 15.31 17.35
C GLU A 42 4.60 14.55 17.13
N LEU A 43 3.68 15.13 16.37
CA LEU A 43 2.39 14.50 16.03
C LEU A 43 2.55 13.26 15.14
N LYS A 44 3.62 13.18 14.35
CA LYS A 44 3.90 12.01 13.50
C LYS A 44 4.34 10.82 14.34
N ASP A 45 5.13 11.07 15.39
CA ASP A 45 5.57 10.01 16.30
C ASP A 45 4.39 9.46 17.09
N ASP A 46 3.52 10.35 17.59
CA ASP A 46 2.26 9.99 18.24
C ASP A 46 1.34 9.17 17.33
N LEU A 47 1.14 9.61 16.09
CA LEU A 47 0.35 8.87 15.09
C LEU A 47 0.93 7.48 14.84
N THR A 48 2.26 7.38 14.78
CA THR A 48 2.95 6.10 14.55
C THR A 48 2.76 5.16 15.73
N GLN A 49 2.78 5.68 16.96
CA GLN A 49 2.54 4.90 18.16
C GLN A 49 1.09 4.42 18.24
N LEU A 50 0.12 5.31 18.00
CA LEU A 50 -1.31 4.97 17.94
C LEU A 50 -1.61 3.91 16.87
N CYS A 51 -0.91 3.97 15.74
CA CYS A 51 -0.99 2.95 14.70
C CYS A 51 -0.52 1.58 15.19
N LYS A 52 0.58 1.52 15.96
CA LYS A 52 1.10 0.28 16.52
C LYS A 52 0.14 -0.32 17.53
N ASP A 53 -0.44 0.52 18.40
CA ASP A 53 -1.36 0.07 19.45
C ASP A 53 -2.69 -0.44 18.87
N SER A 54 -3.20 0.22 17.82
CA SER A 54 -4.44 -0.19 17.14
C SER A 54 -4.25 -1.31 16.11
N GLY A 55 -3.01 -1.63 15.74
CA GLY A 55 -2.68 -2.61 14.70
C GLY A 55 -3.09 -2.17 13.29
N LEU A 56 -3.46 -0.90 13.09
CA LEU A 56 -3.86 -0.33 11.81
C LEU A 56 -2.67 0.31 11.11
N THR A 57 -2.76 0.48 9.79
CA THR A 57 -1.78 1.27 9.05
C THR A 57 -2.12 2.77 9.10
N GLN A 58 -1.13 3.65 8.92
CA GLN A 58 -1.33 5.10 9.03
C GLN A 58 -2.43 5.61 8.09
N LYS A 59 -2.53 5.03 6.89
CA LYS A 59 -3.59 5.33 5.92
C LYS A 59 -4.98 4.96 6.47
N GLU A 60 -5.11 3.80 7.10
CA GLU A 60 -6.39 3.30 7.64
C GLU A 60 -6.82 4.14 8.84
N MET A 61 -5.86 4.57 9.67
CA MET A 61 -6.12 5.48 10.78
C MET A 61 -6.71 6.81 10.28
N ILE A 62 -6.14 7.38 9.22
CA ILE A 62 -6.62 8.61 8.60
C ILE A 62 -8.02 8.41 7.99
N GLU A 63 -8.24 7.31 7.25
CA GLU A 63 -9.55 6.97 6.69
C GLU A 63 -10.61 6.82 7.80
N HIS A 64 -10.27 6.15 8.91
CA HIS A 64 -11.15 6.00 10.06
C HIS A 64 -11.48 7.31 10.75
N TRP A 65 -10.50 8.20 10.95
CA TRP A 65 -10.74 9.51 11.55
C TRP A 65 -11.63 10.39 10.68
N ILE A 66 -11.40 10.40 9.36
CA ILE A 66 -12.25 11.14 8.42
C ILE A 66 -13.69 10.61 8.49
N LEU A 67 -13.89 9.28 8.43
CA LEU A 67 -15.20 8.66 8.51
C LEU A 67 -15.91 8.98 9.84
N LYS A 68 -15.18 8.88 10.97
CA LYS A 68 -15.71 9.18 12.30
C LYS A 68 -16.07 10.65 12.48
N SER A 69 -15.32 11.57 11.87
CA SER A 69 -15.59 13.01 11.95
C SER A 69 -16.77 13.47 11.09
N ALA A 70 -17.13 12.68 10.08
CA ALA A 70 -18.22 12.97 9.16
C ALA A 70 -19.57 12.40 9.62
N THR A 71 -19.61 11.68 10.74
CA THR A 71 -20.81 11.10 11.36
C THR A 71 -21.17 11.90 12.61
#